data_AF-A0A1V6M391-F1
#
_entry.id   AF-A0A1V6M391-F1
#
_cell.length_a   1.000
_cell.length_b   1.000
_cell.length_c   1.000
_cell.angle_alpha   90.00
_cell.angle_beta   90.00
_cell.angle_gamma   90.00
#
_symmetry.space_group_name_H-M   'P 1'
#
loop_
_entity.id
_entity.type
_entity.pdbx_description
1 polymer ?
#
loop_
_entity_poly.entity_id
_entity_poly.type
_entity_poly.pdbx_seq_one_letter_code
_entity_poly.pdbx_strand_id
1 'polypeptide(L)'
;MDKHQAQNIIRETFESTFDKERFVGFIKNLLKRIEEASFTYQGQFVPDAYKAYISSLERIGKFNDGENRIDMLIVKLQKETSLERARTMQRNFVAWYLNGSRGGELKDAALVAFVSPDAKDWRFSLVKMDYKFEQAQTGRMKVKEEFTPARRWSFLVGVNENSHTAQSRLVDILANDEHSPTLAELEQAFDIETVTKEFFIKYRELFIRTKEELDKIVAQASSLQNEFKSKGVDTVNFAKKLFGQIVFLYFLQKKAGSALPVMPHGAQAPNAFCVSFLRKE
;
A
#
# COMPACT_ATOMS: atom_id res chain seq x y z
N MET A 1 -7.46 7.39 -23.14
CA MET A 1 -6.25 8.09 -22.71
C MET A 1 -5.12 7.10 -22.89
N ASP A 2 -3.98 7.52 -23.42
CA ASP A 2 -2.85 6.59 -23.57
C ASP A 2 -2.15 6.32 -22.22
N LYS A 3 -1.29 5.28 -22.18
CA LYS A 3 -0.59 4.89 -20.94
C LYS A 3 0.36 5.97 -20.42
N HIS A 4 0.96 6.78 -21.29
CA HIS A 4 1.89 7.83 -20.89
C HIS A 4 1.15 8.99 -20.21
N GLN A 5 0.02 9.39 -20.77
CA GLN A 5 -0.90 10.35 -20.16
C GLN A 5 -1.41 9.84 -18.80
N ALA A 6 -1.81 8.57 -18.71
CA ALA A 6 -2.22 7.95 -17.46
C ALA A 6 -1.11 8.00 -16.39
N GLN A 7 0.13 7.67 -16.75
CA GLN A 7 1.30 7.78 -15.87
C GLN A 7 1.54 9.21 -15.41
N ASN A 8 1.40 10.20 -16.29
CA ASN A 8 1.57 11.61 -15.94
C ASN A 8 0.53 12.06 -14.92
N ILE A 9 -0.76 11.73 -15.12
CA ILE A 9 -1.81 12.07 -14.15
C ILE A 9 -1.51 11.45 -12.78
N ILE A 10 -1.11 10.17 -12.74
CA ILE A 10 -0.77 9.50 -11.48
C ILE A 10 0.42 10.20 -10.82
N ARG A 11 1.48 10.48 -11.56
CA ARG A 11 2.69 11.14 -11.06
C ARG A 11 2.41 12.53 -10.51
N GLU A 12 1.73 13.37 -11.28
CA GLU A 12 1.35 14.73 -10.87
C GLU A 12 0.47 14.72 -9.62
N THR A 13 -0.37 13.70 -9.46
CA THR A 13 -1.23 13.55 -8.29
C THR A 13 -0.45 13.03 -7.08
N PHE A 14 0.40 12.02 -7.26
CA PHE A 14 0.98 11.24 -6.18
C PHE A 14 2.42 11.62 -5.81
N GLU A 15 3.09 12.49 -6.57
CA GLU A 15 4.40 13.04 -6.23
C GLU A 15 4.31 14.51 -5.76
N SER A 16 3.14 14.88 -5.26
CA SER A 16 2.81 16.23 -4.81
C SER A 16 2.08 16.22 -3.47
N THR A 17 2.14 17.36 -2.77
CA THR A 17 1.27 17.62 -1.62
C THR A 17 -0.19 17.48 -2.03
N PHE A 18 -1.05 17.05 -1.09
CA PHE A 18 -2.46 16.82 -1.39
C PHE A 18 -3.12 18.10 -1.94
N ASP A 19 -3.68 17.98 -3.14
CA ASP A 19 -4.52 19.00 -3.76
C ASP A 19 -5.89 18.39 -4.09
N LYS A 20 -6.96 19.05 -3.64
CA LYS A 20 -8.31 18.49 -3.75
C LYS A 20 -8.76 18.41 -5.20
N GLU A 21 -8.51 19.44 -6.00
CA GLU A 21 -8.96 19.49 -7.39
C GLU A 21 -8.26 18.42 -8.22
N ARG A 22 -6.94 18.29 -8.05
CA ARG A 22 -6.15 17.25 -8.68
C ARG A 22 -6.58 15.85 -8.26
N PHE A 23 -6.85 15.64 -6.96
CA PHE A 23 -7.34 14.36 -6.48
C PHE A 23 -8.71 14.00 -7.08
N VAL A 24 -9.64 14.95 -7.12
CA VAL A 24 -10.96 14.75 -7.75
C VAL A 24 -10.81 14.46 -9.24
N GLY A 25 -9.94 15.20 -9.95
CA GLY A 25 -9.62 14.95 -11.35
C GLY A 25 -9.05 13.55 -11.58
N PHE A 26 -8.11 13.11 -10.74
CA PHE A 26 -7.58 11.75 -10.75
C PHE A 26 -8.68 10.70 -10.55
N ILE A 27 -9.55 10.87 -9.55
CA ILE A 27 -10.65 9.92 -9.27
C ILE A 27 -11.63 9.84 -10.44
N LYS A 28 -11.99 10.98 -11.05
CA LYS A 28 -12.84 11.01 -12.26
C LYS A 28 -12.20 10.23 -13.41
N ASN A 29 -10.89 10.36 -13.62
CA ASN A 29 -10.16 9.60 -14.64
C ASN A 29 -10.07 8.10 -14.29
N LEU A 30 -9.86 7.75 -13.02
CA LEU A 30 -9.76 6.37 -12.55
C LEU A 30 -11.08 5.61 -12.72
N LEU A 31 -12.21 6.22 -12.33
CA LEU A 31 -13.51 5.56 -12.30
C LEU A 31 -14.37 5.82 -13.55
N LYS A 32 -13.96 6.77 -14.39
CA LYS A 32 -14.63 7.25 -15.62
C LYS A 32 -15.96 7.98 -15.38
N ARG A 33 -16.74 7.53 -14.41
CA ARG A 33 -18.00 8.14 -13.97
C ARG A 33 -18.05 8.16 -12.44
N ILE A 34 -18.52 9.27 -11.89
CA ILE A 34 -18.90 9.38 -10.48
C ILE A 34 -20.20 10.17 -10.38
N GLU A 35 -21.06 9.80 -9.43
CA GLU A 35 -22.16 10.66 -9.01
C GLU A 35 -21.60 11.72 -8.07
N GLU A 36 -21.73 12.99 -8.45
CA GLU A 36 -21.37 14.11 -7.57
C GLU A 36 -22.38 14.20 -6.43
N ALA A 37 -21.98 13.70 -5.26
CA ALA A 37 -22.83 13.63 -4.07
C ALA A 37 -22.03 14.08 -2.85
N SER A 38 -21.59 15.33 -2.89
CA SER A 38 -20.70 15.87 -1.87
C SER A 38 -21.41 16.06 -0.53
N PHE A 39 -20.75 15.65 0.54
CA PHE A 39 -21.16 16.01 1.89
C PHE A 39 -19.93 16.09 2.80
N THR A 40 -20.04 16.83 3.89
CA THR A 40 -18.96 16.98 4.87
C THR A 40 -19.43 16.67 6.28
N TYR A 41 -18.70 15.79 6.99
CA TYR A 41 -18.75 15.61 8.43
C TYR A 41 -17.59 16.35 9.09
N GLN A 42 -17.92 17.29 9.98
CA GLN A 42 -16.96 18.05 10.78
C GLN A 42 -17.45 18.26 12.21
N GLY A 43 -16.53 18.49 13.15
CA GLY A 43 -16.85 18.84 14.53
C GLY A 43 -17.71 17.79 15.25
N GLN A 44 -18.91 18.18 15.66
CA GLN A 44 -19.85 17.30 16.38
C GLN A 44 -20.36 16.11 15.54
N PHE A 45 -20.16 16.15 14.22
CA PHE A 45 -20.58 15.07 13.32
C PHE A 45 -19.59 13.88 13.31
N VAL A 46 -18.35 14.07 13.77
CA VAL A 46 -17.36 13.00 13.97
C VAL A 46 -17.66 12.26 15.29
N PRO A 47 -17.74 10.92 15.32
CA PRO A 47 -17.98 10.20 16.57
C PRO A 47 -16.85 10.40 17.59
N ASP A 48 -17.20 10.45 18.88
CA ASP A 48 -16.26 10.77 19.97
C ASP A 48 -15.02 9.86 19.97
N ALA A 49 -15.19 8.57 19.69
CA ALA A 49 -14.10 7.60 19.59
C ALA A 49 -13.01 7.97 18.57
N TYR A 50 -13.35 8.76 17.54
CA TYR A 50 -12.43 9.13 16.47
C TYR A 50 -11.97 10.59 16.52
N LYS A 51 -12.58 11.46 17.34
CA LYS A 51 -12.30 12.91 17.38
C LYS A 51 -10.83 13.24 17.66
N ALA A 52 -10.13 12.42 18.44
CA ALA A 52 -8.71 12.61 18.72
C ALA A 52 -7.79 12.40 17.51
N TYR A 53 -8.27 11.74 16.45
CA TYR A 53 -7.48 11.35 15.28
C TYR A 53 -8.01 11.96 13.98
N ILE A 54 -9.32 12.17 13.87
CA ILE A 54 -10.01 12.65 12.67
C ILE A 54 -10.53 14.06 12.92
N SER A 55 -10.15 14.99 12.03
CA SER A 55 -10.67 16.35 12.00
C SER A 55 -11.94 16.45 11.18
N SER A 56 -11.97 15.80 10.01
CA SER A 56 -13.12 15.85 9.12
C SER A 56 -13.17 14.66 8.18
N LEU A 57 -14.35 14.37 7.67
CA LEU A 57 -14.57 13.54 6.49
C LEU A 57 -15.37 14.34 5.47
N GLU A 58 -14.95 14.31 4.22
CA GLU A 58 -15.71 14.82 3.09
C GLU A 58 -15.91 13.67 2.10
N ARG A 59 -17.16 13.40 1.70
CA ARG A 59 -17.41 12.59 0.49
C ARG A 59 -17.42 13.53 -0.69
N ILE A 60 -16.69 13.19 -1.74
CA ILE A 60 -16.63 13.95 -2.99
C ILE A 60 -17.52 13.33 -4.08
N GLY A 61 -17.84 12.04 -3.97
CA GLY A 61 -18.72 11.37 -4.91
C GLY A 61 -19.01 9.93 -4.53
N LYS A 62 -19.92 9.31 -5.28
CA LYS A 62 -20.25 7.90 -5.20
C LYS A 62 -19.97 7.23 -6.54
N PHE A 63 -19.70 5.95 -6.48
CA PHE A 63 -19.51 5.10 -7.64
C PHE A 63 -20.19 3.75 -7.42
N ASN A 64 -20.77 3.22 -8.48
CA ASN A 64 -21.36 1.89 -8.51
C ASN A 64 -20.83 1.17 -9.76
N ASP A 65 -20.21 0.01 -9.54
CA ASP A 65 -19.64 -0.82 -10.60
C ASP A 65 -20.68 -1.77 -11.26
N GLY A 66 -21.92 -1.75 -10.78
CA GLY A 66 -23.01 -2.66 -11.16
C GLY A 66 -23.45 -3.55 -9.99
N GLU A 67 -22.56 -3.80 -9.04
CA GLU A 67 -22.78 -4.72 -7.91
C GLU A 67 -22.48 -4.07 -6.56
N ASN A 68 -21.41 -3.28 -6.49
CA ASN A 68 -20.81 -2.74 -5.27
C ASN A 68 -20.96 -1.22 -5.21
N ARG A 69 -21.23 -0.71 -4.01
CA ARG A 69 -21.30 0.73 -3.70
C ARG A 69 -19.97 1.21 -3.12
N ILE A 70 -19.34 2.16 -3.81
CA ILE A 70 -18.01 2.66 -3.48
C ILE A 70 -18.06 4.18 -3.30
N ASP A 71 -17.68 4.68 -2.13
CA ASP A 71 -17.67 6.11 -1.83
C ASP A 71 -16.26 6.71 -1.91
N MET A 72 -16.17 7.92 -2.48
CA MET A 72 -14.92 8.66 -2.63
C MET A 72 -14.77 9.65 -1.48
N LEU A 73 -13.76 9.46 -0.64
CA LEU A 73 -13.62 10.19 0.62
C LEU A 73 -12.30 10.96 0.71
N ILE A 74 -12.35 12.13 1.33
CA ILE A 74 -11.20 12.87 1.83
C ILE A 74 -11.33 12.92 3.35
N VAL A 75 -10.37 12.34 4.06
CA VAL A 75 -10.36 12.30 5.52
C VAL A 75 -9.18 13.13 6.01
N LYS A 76 -9.49 14.25 6.67
CA LYS A 76 -8.48 15.09 7.31
C LYS A 76 -8.17 14.56 8.71
N LEU A 77 -6.90 14.33 8.99
CA LEU A 77 -6.40 13.87 10.27
C LEU A 77 -6.12 15.06 11.21
N GLN A 78 -6.12 14.82 12.52
CA GLN A 78 -5.85 15.85 13.53
C GLN A 78 -4.37 16.25 13.63
N LYS A 79 -3.46 15.31 13.34
CA LYS A 79 -2.02 15.48 13.55
C LYS A 79 -1.23 14.86 12.40
N GLU A 80 -0.07 15.41 12.11
CA GLU A 80 0.87 14.86 11.12
C GLU A 80 1.23 13.40 11.43
N THR A 81 1.61 13.12 12.68
CA THR A 81 1.98 11.77 13.15
C THR A 81 0.88 10.71 12.96
N SER A 82 -0.39 11.14 12.82
CA SER A 82 -1.52 10.22 12.65
C SER A 82 -1.48 9.52 11.30
N LEU A 83 -0.79 10.07 10.29
CA LEU A 83 -0.66 9.42 8.99
C LEU A 83 0.04 8.06 9.10
N GLU A 84 1.08 7.97 9.93
CA GLU A 84 1.87 6.76 10.14
C GLU A 84 1.36 5.92 11.31
N ARG A 85 1.02 6.56 12.44
CA ARG A 85 0.79 5.89 13.72
C ARG A 85 -0.66 5.45 13.94
N ALA A 86 -1.62 6.01 13.21
CA ALA A 86 -3.06 5.77 13.44
C ALA A 86 -3.70 4.85 12.39
N ARG A 87 -2.94 3.91 11.82
CA ARG A 87 -3.41 3.03 10.72
C ARG A 87 -4.67 2.24 11.06
N THR A 88 -4.73 1.62 12.24
CA THR A 88 -5.90 0.87 12.71
C THR A 88 -7.10 1.79 12.90
N MET A 89 -6.88 2.98 13.45
CA MET A 89 -7.94 3.97 13.67
C MET A 89 -8.53 4.51 12.36
N GLN A 90 -7.69 4.84 11.38
CA GLN A 90 -8.13 5.25 10.03
C GLN A 90 -9.05 4.20 9.40
N ARG A 91 -8.64 2.92 9.44
CA ARG A 91 -9.44 1.80 8.92
C ARG A 91 -10.76 1.66 9.67
N ASN A 92 -10.73 1.69 11.01
CA ASN A 92 -11.92 1.57 11.84
C ASN A 92 -12.91 2.71 11.61
N PHE A 93 -12.41 3.94 11.42
CA PHE A 93 -13.26 5.08 11.11
C PHE A 93 -13.97 4.93 9.77
N VAL A 94 -13.26 4.50 8.74
CA VAL A 94 -13.88 4.26 7.43
C VAL A 94 -14.83 3.05 7.48
N ALA A 95 -14.50 2.00 8.22
CA ALA A 95 -15.42 0.86 8.44
C ALA A 95 -16.73 1.31 9.12
N TRP A 96 -16.63 2.14 10.16
CA TRP A 96 -17.80 2.77 10.78
C TRP A 96 -18.61 3.60 9.78
N TYR A 97 -17.93 4.31 8.88
CA TYR A 97 -18.60 5.08 7.83
C TYR A 97 -19.39 4.18 6.84
N LEU A 98 -18.75 3.11 6.38
CA LEU A 98 -19.31 2.15 5.42
C LEU A 98 -20.47 1.35 6.01
N ASN A 99 -20.44 1.10 7.33
CA ASN A 99 -21.50 0.40 8.06
C ASN A 99 -22.72 1.31 8.37
N GLY A 100 -23.17 2.09 7.39
CA GLY A 100 -24.41 2.84 7.46
C GLY A 100 -24.38 4.05 8.39
N SER A 101 -23.21 4.70 8.55
CA SER A 101 -22.98 5.89 9.38
C SER A 101 -24.24 6.72 9.69
N ARG A 102 -24.61 6.89 10.96
CA ARG A 102 -25.77 7.69 11.39
C ARG A 102 -27.11 7.35 10.67
N GLY A 103 -27.34 6.07 10.35
CA GLY A 103 -28.58 5.59 9.72
C GLY A 103 -28.59 5.68 8.19
N GLY A 104 -27.43 5.90 7.57
CA GLY A 104 -27.27 5.83 6.13
C GLY A 104 -27.22 4.38 5.61
N GLU A 105 -27.19 4.24 4.29
CA GLU A 105 -27.10 2.94 3.63
C GLU A 105 -25.72 2.29 3.85
N LEU A 106 -25.71 0.95 3.91
CA LEU A 106 -24.49 0.14 3.88
C LEU A 106 -23.78 0.31 2.53
N LYS A 107 -22.45 0.27 2.60
CA LYS A 107 -21.55 0.45 1.45
C LYS A 107 -20.48 -0.62 1.49
N ASP A 108 -19.98 -1.00 0.32
CA ASP A 108 -19.05 -2.12 0.19
C ASP A 108 -17.60 -1.66 0.36
N ALA A 109 -17.28 -0.48 -0.17
CA ALA A 109 -15.92 0.05 -0.10
C ALA A 109 -15.85 1.59 -0.14
N ALA A 110 -14.66 2.12 0.11
CA ALA A 110 -14.32 3.51 -0.14
C ALA A 110 -12.88 3.65 -0.67
N LEU A 111 -12.71 4.57 -1.62
CA LEU A 111 -11.40 5.12 -1.97
C LEU A 111 -11.20 6.38 -1.14
N VAL A 112 -10.09 6.44 -0.39
CA VAL A 112 -9.89 7.42 0.67
C VAL A 112 -8.55 8.11 0.51
N ALA A 113 -8.55 9.44 0.44
CA ALA A 113 -7.37 10.26 0.69
C ALA A 113 -7.30 10.62 2.18
N PHE A 114 -6.32 10.08 2.90
CA PHE A 114 -5.99 10.51 4.25
C PHE A 114 -4.97 11.63 4.20
N VAL A 115 -5.34 12.80 4.72
CA VAL A 115 -4.57 14.03 4.62
C VAL A 115 -4.28 14.53 6.02
N SER A 116 -3.00 14.69 6.36
CA SER A 116 -2.60 15.30 7.61
C SER A 116 -2.42 16.81 7.48
N PRO A 117 -2.56 17.58 8.57
CA PRO A 117 -2.25 19.01 8.55
C PRO A 117 -0.77 19.22 8.21
N ASP A 118 -0.48 20.19 7.35
CA ASP A 118 0.87 20.63 6.95
C ASP A 118 1.80 19.54 6.40
N ALA A 119 1.25 18.35 6.11
CA ALA A 119 2.01 17.21 5.66
C ALA A 119 2.31 17.31 4.16
N LYS A 120 3.58 17.07 3.80
CA LYS A 120 3.99 16.96 2.39
C LYS A 120 3.53 15.67 1.73
N ASP A 121 3.31 14.65 2.56
CA ASP A 121 2.88 13.33 2.15
C ASP A 121 1.49 13.01 2.70
N TRP A 122 0.78 12.17 1.98
CA TRP A 122 -0.58 11.75 2.26
C TRP A 122 -0.77 10.31 1.82
N ARG A 123 -1.94 9.72 2.10
CA ARG A 123 -2.15 8.29 1.85
C ARG A 123 -3.41 8.06 1.05
N PHE A 124 -3.27 7.47 -0.12
CA PHE A 124 -4.38 7.01 -0.93
C PHE A 124 -4.68 5.55 -0.59
N SER A 125 -5.92 5.24 -0.21
CA SER A 125 -6.30 3.91 0.30
C SER A 125 -7.59 3.39 -0.29
N LEU A 126 -7.66 2.08 -0.48
CA LEU A 126 -8.90 1.33 -0.63
C LEU A 126 -9.25 0.70 0.72
N VAL A 127 -10.45 0.96 1.22
CA VAL A 127 -11.02 0.29 2.40
C VAL A 127 -12.25 -0.47 1.96
N LYS A 128 -12.33 -1.78 2.24
CA LYS A 128 -13.44 -2.65 1.84
C LYS A 128 -14.00 -3.38 3.05
N MET A 129 -15.32 -3.51 3.13
CA MET A 129 -15.99 -4.34 4.14
C MET A 129 -15.76 -5.82 3.83
N ASP A 130 -15.21 -6.58 4.79
CA ASP A 130 -15.07 -8.04 4.67
C ASP A 130 -16.29 -8.69 5.35
N TYR A 131 -17.42 -8.77 4.64
CA TYR A 131 -18.61 -9.43 5.16
C TYR A 131 -18.36 -10.95 5.16
N LYS A 132 -17.93 -11.49 6.30
CA LYS A 132 -18.08 -12.92 6.57
C LYS A 132 -19.56 -13.18 6.78
N PHE A 133 -20.23 -13.72 5.75
CA PHE A 133 -21.58 -14.26 5.90
C PHE A 133 -21.50 -15.51 6.79
N GLU A 134 -21.48 -15.34 8.11
CA GLU A 134 -21.78 -16.44 9.02
C GLU A 134 -23.29 -16.70 8.93
N GLN A 135 -23.66 -17.72 8.16
CA GLN A 135 -25.03 -18.21 8.07
C GLN A 135 -25.42 -18.77 9.44
N ALA A 136 -26.09 -17.97 10.27
CA ALA A 136 -26.55 -18.41 11.58
C ALA A 136 -27.63 -19.50 11.41
N GLN A 137 -27.33 -20.73 11.82
CA GLN A 137 -28.25 -21.89 11.77
C GLN A 137 -29.45 -21.80 12.73
N THR A 138 -29.71 -20.66 13.37
CA THR A 138 -30.85 -20.53 14.29
C THR A 138 -31.51 -19.17 14.08
N GLY A 139 -32.80 -19.19 13.74
CA GLY A 139 -33.61 -18.04 13.30
C GLY A 139 -33.87 -16.94 14.34
N ARG A 140 -32.86 -16.55 15.12
CA ARG A 140 -32.84 -15.33 15.92
C ARG A 140 -31.56 -14.57 15.61
N MET A 141 -31.68 -13.56 14.74
CA MET A 141 -30.63 -12.58 14.46
C MET A 141 -30.30 -11.82 15.76
N LYS A 142 -29.35 -12.33 16.55
CA LYS A 142 -28.48 -11.45 17.31
C LYS A 142 -27.40 -11.02 16.33
N VAL A 143 -27.59 -9.86 15.72
CA VAL A 143 -26.50 -9.12 15.06
C VAL A 143 -25.46 -8.89 16.15
N LYS A 144 -24.48 -9.80 16.23
CA LYS A 144 -23.24 -9.50 16.93
C LYS A 144 -22.63 -8.36 16.13
N GLU A 145 -22.76 -7.15 16.66
CA GLU A 145 -21.99 -5.96 16.29
C GLU A 145 -20.48 -6.15 16.58
N GLU A 146 -19.95 -7.35 16.37
CA GLU A 146 -18.51 -7.62 16.37
C GLU A 146 -17.96 -7.07 15.06
N PHE A 147 -17.45 -5.82 15.13
CA PHE A 147 -16.53 -5.19 14.18
C PHE A 147 -16.25 -6.04 12.94
N THR A 148 -17.08 -5.90 11.90
CA THR A 148 -16.79 -6.52 10.61
C THR A 148 -15.38 -6.09 10.19
N PRO A 149 -14.42 -7.01 10.01
CA PRO A 149 -13.03 -6.64 9.81
C PRO A 149 -12.86 -6.04 8.42
N ALA A 150 -12.99 -4.73 8.27
CA ALA A 150 -12.68 -4.09 6.99
C ALA A 150 -11.21 -4.32 6.61
N ARG A 151 -10.93 -4.62 5.34
CA ARG A 151 -9.57 -4.68 4.80
C ARG A 151 -9.17 -3.31 4.29
N ARG A 152 -7.88 -3.02 4.35
CA ARG A 152 -7.32 -1.77 3.84
C ARG A 152 -6.01 -2.02 3.12
N TRP A 153 -5.93 -1.46 1.93
CA TRP A 153 -4.72 -1.34 1.14
C TRP A 153 -4.42 0.14 0.91
N SER A 154 -3.13 0.49 0.81
CA SER A 154 -2.73 1.90 0.77
C SER A 154 -1.44 2.13 0.00
N PHE A 155 -1.42 3.20 -0.78
CA PHE A 155 -0.19 3.84 -1.27
C PHE A 155 0.13 5.04 -0.36
N LEU A 156 1.38 5.10 0.12
CA LEU A 156 1.94 6.34 0.68
C LEU A 156 2.45 7.16 -0.51
N VAL A 157 2.02 8.41 -0.61
CA VAL A 157 2.22 9.28 -1.77
C VAL A 157 2.52 10.70 -1.28
N GLY A 158 3.17 11.51 -2.08
CA GLY A 158 3.55 12.86 -1.69
C GLY A 158 4.88 13.30 -2.27
N VAL A 159 5.32 14.49 -1.85
CA VAL A 159 6.57 15.10 -2.34
C VAL A 159 7.79 14.22 -2.06
N ASN A 160 7.78 13.47 -0.97
CA ASN A 160 8.91 12.64 -0.57
C ASN A 160 8.82 11.19 -1.06
N GLU A 161 7.77 10.83 -1.80
CA GLU A 161 7.49 9.45 -2.22
C GLU A 161 7.54 9.31 -3.74
N ASN A 162 8.18 8.23 -4.21
CA ASN A 162 8.14 7.87 -5.63
C ASN A 162 6.84 7.10 -5.91
N SER A 163 6.12 7.49 -6.95
CA SER A 163 4.83 6.90 -7.29
C SER A 163 4.92 5.65 -8.18
N HIS A 164 6.11 5.10 -8.45
CA HIS A 164 6.31 3.97 -9.38
C HIS A 164 5.36 2.78 -9.13
N THR A 165 5.18 2.36 -7.87
CA THR A 165 4.25 1.26 -7.55
C THR A 165 2.79 1.63 -7.82
N ALA A 166 2.38 2.85 -7.51
CA ALA A 166 1.02 3.31 -7.80
C ALA A 166 0.80 3.46 -9.31
N GLN A 167 1.80 3.97 -10.04
CA GLN A 167 1.79 4.04 -11.50
C GLN A 167 1.65 2.65 -12.12
N SER A 168 2.49 1.69 -11.77
CA SER A 168 2.45 0.35 -12.36
C SER A 168 1.15 -0.39 -12.08
N ARG A 169 0.47 -0.08 -10.97
CA ARG A 169 -0.79 -0.72 -10.57
C ARG A 169 -2.03 -0.06 -11.14
N LEU A 170 -2.04 1.25 -11.28
CA LEU A 170 -3.23 2.02 -11.65
C LEU A 170 -3.23 2.47 -13.11
N VAL A 171 -2.08 2.42 -13.81
CA VAL A 171 -1.96 2.88 -15.20
C VAL A 171 -2.94 2.17 -16.14
N ASP A 172 -3.08 0.85 -16.00
CA ASP A 172 -3.93 0.07 -16.91
C ASP A 172 -5.42 0.37 -16.67
N ILE A 173 -5.82 0.63 -15.43
CA ILE A 173 -7.19 1.07 -15.10
C ILE A 173 -7.43 2.49 -15.65
N LEU A 174 -6.49 3.42 -15.46
CA LEU A 174 -6.62 4.78 -15.98
C LEU A 174 -6.65 4.83 -17.50
N ALA A 175 -5.86 3.99 -18.18
CA ALA A 175 -5.76 3.97 -19.64
C ALA A 175 -6.95 3.26 -20.32
N ASN A 176 -7.71 2.44 -19.59
CA ASN A 176 -8.89 1.77 -20.12
C ASN A 176 -10.07 2.75 -20.23
N ASP A 177 -10.41 3.19 -21.43
CA ASP A 177 -11.53 4.11 -21.67
C ASP A 177 -12.86 3.43 -21.95
N GLU A 178 -12.86 2.11 -22.14
CA GLU A 178 -14.05 1.38 -22.55
C GLU A 178 -14.96 1.05 -21.36
N HIS A 179 -14.37 0.78 -20.19
CA HIS A 179 -15.09 0.27 -19.03
C HIS A 179 -14.63 0.94 -17.73
N SER A 180 -15.58 1.26 -16.85
CA SER A 180 -15.28 1.60 -15.46
C SER A 180 -14.80 0.36 -14.69
N PRO A 181 -13.85 0.50 -13.75
CA PRO A 181 -13.33 -0.64 -13.01
C PRO A 181 -14.35 -1.20 -12.01
N THR A 182 -14.30 -2.51 -11.81
CA THR A 182 -14.99 -3.22 -10.72
C THR A 182 -14.24 -3.06 -9.39
N LEU A 183 -14.94 -3.31 -8.28
CA LEU A 183 -14.30 -3.37 -6.96
C LEU A 183 -13.18 -4.41 -6.90
N ALA A 184 -13.32 -5.53 -7.61
CA ALA A 184 -12.31 -6.58 -7.67
C ALA A 184 -11.03 -6.11 -8.38
N GLU A 185 -11.16 -5.38 -9.50
CA GLU A 185 -10.02 -4.79 -10.20
C GLU A 185 -9.34 -3.71 -9.37
N LEU A 186 -10.11 -2.89 -8.66
CA LEU A 186 -9.56 -1.91 -7.70
C LEU A 186 -8.81 -2.61 -6.56
N GLU A 187 -9.38 -3.68 -5.99
CA GLU A 187 -8.71 -4.48 -4.95
C GLU A 187 -7.39 -5.07 -5.45
N GLN A 188 -7.39 -5.67 -6.64
CA GLN A 188 -6.19 -6.23 -7.24
C GLN A 188 -5.11 -5.18 -7.50
N ALA A 189 -5.49 -3.99 -7.98
CA ALA A 189 -4.54 -2.90 -8.19
C ALA A 189 -3.92 -2.40 -6.88
N PHE A 190 -4.68 -2.39 -5.79
CA PHE A 190 -4.20 -1.98 -4.48
C PHE A 190 -3.43 -3.07 -3.72
N ASP A 191 -3.51 -4.33 -4.15
CA ASP A 191 -2.89 -5.45 -3.45
C ASP A 191 -1.35 -5.49 -3.60
N ILE A 192 -0.66 -5.09 -2.54
CA ILE A 192 0.81 -5.05 -2.43
C ILE A 192 1.40 -6.47 -2.31
N GLU A 193 0.61 -7.50 -1.95
CA GLU A 193 1.12 -8.88 -1.94
C GLU A 193 1.59 -9.31 -3.33
N THR A 194 0.93 -8.82 -4.39
CA THR A 194 1.36 -9.04 -5.78
C THR A 194 2.72 -8.37 -6.06
N VAL A 195 2.93 -7.14 -5.58
CA VAL A 195 4.24 -6.43 -5.70
C VAL A 195 5.32 -7.21 -4.97
N THR A 196 4.98 -7.73 -3.80
CA THR A 196 5.89 -8.51 -2.97
C THR A 196 6.33 -9.76 -3.72
N LYS A 197 5.40 -10.54 -4.28
CA LYS A 197 5.69 -11.72 -5.12
C LYS A 197 6.58 -11.38 -6.32
N GLU A 198 6.27 -10.29 -7.03
CA GLU A 198 7.07 -9.83 -8.16
C GLU A 198 8.50 -9.46 -7.76
N PHE A 199 8.66 -8.74 -6.64
CA PHE A 199 9.97 -8.45 -6.06
C PHE A 199 10.75 -9.73 -5.76
N PHE A 200 10.12 -10.74 -5.15
CA PHE A 200 10.75 -12.04 -4.87
C PHE A 200 11.24 -12.73 -6.15
N ILE A 201 10.41 -12.73 -7.20
CA ILE A 201 10.76 -13.33 -8.50
C ILE A 201 11.97 -12.62 -9.10
N LYS A 202 11.94 -11.28 -9.17
CA LYS A 202 13.04 -10.46 -9.71
C LYS A 202 14.32 -10.58 -8.89
N TYR A 203 14.20 -10.59 -7.57
CA TYR A 203 15.31 -10.81 -6.66
C TYR A 203 15.96 -12.19 -6.88
N ARG A 204 15.15 -13.24 -7.07
CA ARG A 204 15.62 -14.59 -7.39
C ARG A 204 16.33 -14.63 -8.75
N GLU A 205 15.76 -14.01 -9.78
CA GLU A 205 16.37 -13.92 -11.12
C GLU A 205 17.76 -13.25 -11.05
N LEU A 206 17.86 -12.12 -10.35
CA LEU A 206 19.14 -11.42 -10.14
C LEU A 206 20.14 -12.25 -9.35
N PHE A 207 19.68 -12.97 -8.33
CA PHE A 207 20.51 -13.87 -7.55
C PHE A 207 21.10 -14.98 -8.43
N ILE A 208 20.25 -15.65 -9.24
CA ILE A 208 20.68 -16.72 -10.16
C ILE A 208 21.74 -16.18 -11.13
N ARG A 209 21.44 -15.07 -11.81
CA ARG A 209 22.37 -14.43 -12.75
C ARG A 209 23.70 -14.08 -12.10
N THR A 210 23.67 -13.54 -10.89
CA THR A 210 24.91 -13.15 -10.17
C THR A 210 25.71 -14.38 -9.77
N LYS A 211 25.04 -15.44 -9.31
CA LYS A 211 25.71 -16.70 -8.95
C LYS A 211 26.35 -17.35 -10.19
N GLU A 212 25.67 -17.36 -11.32
CA GLU A 212 26.19 -17.91 -12.58
C GLU A 212 27.41 -17.13 -13.07
N GLU A 213 27.39 -15.80 -13.02
CA GLU A 213 28.57 -15.00 -13.36
C GLU A 213 29.72 -15.21 -12.36
N LEU A 214 29.41 -15.33 -11.06
CA LEU A 214 30.41 -15.63 -10.04
C LEU A 214 31.07 -17.00 -10.26
N ASP A 215 30.29 -18.02 -10.63
CA ASP A 215 30.82 -19.34 -10.98
C ASP A 215 31.79 -19.26 -12.16
N LYS A 216 31.45 -18.50 -13.21
CA LYS A 216 32.33 -18.32 -14.38
C LYS A 216 33.65 -17.67 -13.99
N ILE A 217 33.61 -16.60 -13.19
CA ILE A 217 34.81 -15.87 -12.73
C ILE A 217 35.69 -16.78 -11.87
N VAL A 218 35.08 -17.50 -10.91
CA VAL A 218 35.82 -18.43 -10.05
C VAL A 218 36.37 -19.59 -10.88
N ALA A 219 35.65 -20.12 -11.87
CA ALA A 219 36.14 -21.17 -12.75
C ALA A 219 37.39 -20.77 -13.55
N GLN A 220 37.49 -19.50 -13.98
CA GLN A 220 38.57 -18.99 -14.82
C GLN A 220 39.84 -18.60 -14.05
N ALA A 221 39.75 -18.35 -12.74
CA ALA A 221 40.86 -17.84 -11.95
C ALA A 221 41.29 -18.82 -10.84
N SER A 222 42.40 -19.52 -11.07
CA SER A 222 42.97 -20.51 -10.13
C SER A 222 43.24 -19.93 -8.73
N SER A 223 43.66 -18.66 -8.66
CA SER A 223 43.86 -17.93 -7.40
C SER A 223 42.55 -17.75 -6.63
N LEU A 224 41.47 -17.36 -7.30
CA LEU A 224 40.14 -17.21 -6.68
C LEU A 224 39.56 -18.56 -6.25
N GLN A 225 39.74 -19.62 -7.03
CA GLN A 225 39.32 -20.97 -6.60
C GLN A 225 40.00 -21.38 -5.31
N ASN A 226 41.32 -21.18 -5.23
CA ASN A 226 42.09 -21.50 -4.04
C ASN A 226 41.66 -20.65 -2.85
N GLU A 227 41.35 -19.37 -3.07
CA GLU A 227 40.83 -18.49 -2.02
C GLU A 227 39.47 -18.97 -1.49
N PHE A 228 38.51 -19.25 -2.37
CA PHE A 228 37.19 -19.78 -1.99
C PHE A 228 37.30 -21.09 -1.21
N LYS A 229 38.15 -22.03 -1.69
CA LYS A 229 38.44 -23.28 -0.99
C LYS A 229 39.07 -23.06 0.38
N SER A 230 40.11 -22.22 0.46
CA SER A 230 40.83 -21.93 1.71
C SER A 230 39.95 -21.30 2.78
N LYS A 231 38.98 -20.48 2.36
CA LYS A 231 38.03 -19.80 3.25
C LYS A 231 36.77 -20.63 3.53
N GLY A 232 36.63 -21.81 2.93
CA GLY A 232 35.43 -22.65 3.08
C GLY A 232 34.15 -21.97 2.57
N VAL A 233 34.28 -21.13 1.54
CA VAL A 233 33.16 -20.37 0.96
C VAL A 233 32.83 -20.96 -0.41
N ASP A 234 31.55 -21.22 -0.65
CA ASP A 234 31.04 -21.50 -1.99
C ASP A 234 30.34 -20.27 -2.60
N THR A 235 30.22 -20.28 -3.92
CA THR A 235 29.66 -19.17 -4.71
C THR A 235 28.18 -18.91 -4.38
N VAL A 236 27.42 -19.95 -4.01
CA VAL A 236 26.01 -19.82 -3.61
C VAL A 236 25.91 -19.02 -2.32
N ASN A 237 26.66 -19.40 -1.29
CA ASN A 237 26.66 -18.76 0.01
C ASN A 237 27.24 -17.34 -0.04
N PHE A 238 28.25 -17.13 -0.88
CA PHE A 238 28.77 -15.78 -1.14
C PHE A 238 27.70 -14.88 -1.77
N ALA A 239 27.05 -15.32 -2.85
CA ALA A 239 25.99 -14.56 -3.52
C ALA A 239 24.80 -14.28 -2.58
N LYS A 240 24.41 -15.25 -1.74
CA LYS A 240 23.35 -15.06 -0.73
C LYS A 240 23.70 -13.97 0.27
N LYS A 241 24.94 -13.97 0.78
CA LYS A 241 25.43 -12.94 1.71
C LYS A 241 25.47 -11.56 1.05
N LEU A 242 25.99 -11.46 -0.17
CA LEU A 242 26.06 -10.22 -0.92
C LEU A 242 24.67 -9.59 -1.11
N PHE A 243 23.70 -10.37 -1.60
CA PHE A 243 22.34 -9.88 -1.81
C PHE A 243 21.65 -9.50 -0.50
N GLY A 244 21.85 -10.30 0.56
CA GLY A 244 21.36 -9.97 1.90
C GLY A 244 21.91 -8.65 2.42
N GLN A 245 23.20 -8.39 2.22
CA GLN A 245 23.84 -7.12 2.59
C GLN A 245 23.30 -5.93 1.78
N ILE A 246 23.12 -6.08 0.46
CA ILE A 246 22.56 -5.02 -0.40
C ILE A 246 21.14 -4.65 0.08
N VAL A 247 20.28 -5.65 0.30
CA VAL A 247 18.92 -5.43 0.79
C VAL A 247 18.92 -4.80 2.20
N PHE A 248 19.82 -5.26 3.07
CA PHE A 248 19.98 -4.69 4.41
C PHE A 248 20.39 -3.22 4.38
N LEU A 249 21.37 -2.86 3.55
CA LEU A 249 21.82 -1.47 3.36
C LEU A 249 20.68 -0.60 2.82
N TYR A 250 19.91 -1.10 1.85
CA TYR A 250 18.73 -0.40 1.34
C TYR A 250 17.71 -0.11 2.45
N PHE A 251 17.39 -1.09 3.29
CA PHE A 251 16.46 -0.89 4.41
C PHE A 251 17.01 0.07 5.47
N LEU A 252 18.32 0.04 5.75
CA LEU A 252 18.95 1.02 6.64
C LEU A 252 18.84 2.44 6.10
N GLN A 253 19.08 2.65 4.80
CA GLN A 253 18.95 3.96 4.16
C GLN A 253 17.51 4.48 4.24
N LYS A 254 16.52 3.63 3.96
CA LYS A 254 15.10 4.00 4.08
C LYS A 254 14.70 4.33 5.52
N LYS A 255 15.27 3.64 6.51
CA LYS A 255 15.02 3.92 7.91
C LYS A 255 15.76 5.18 8.39
N ALA A 256 16.94 5.50 7.87
CA ALA A 256 17.73 6.67 8.28
C ALA A 256 17.07 8.02 7.98
N GLY A 257 16.10 8.09 7.05
CA GLY A 257 15.23 9.27 6.87
C GLY A 257 14.28 9.55 8.05
N SER A 258 14.12 8.59 8.96
CA SER A 258 13.45 8.74 10.25
C SER A 258 14.45 8.31 11.35
N ALA A 259 15.18 9.29 11.88
CA ALA A 259 16.22 9.19 12.92
C ALA A 259 16.29 7.86 13.70
N LEU A 260 17.43 7.16 13.66
CA LEU A 260 17.71 6.08 14.60
C LEU A 260 19.10 6.16 15.24
N PRO A 261 19.21 5.61 16.47
CA PRO A 261 20.40 5.64 17.28
C PRO A 261 21.49 4.75 16.69
N VAL A 262 22.73 5.18 16.92
CA VAL A 262 23.96 4.52 16.52
C VAL A 262 23.98 3.09 17.08
N MET A 263 24.16 2.09 16.22
CA MET A 263 24.32 0.70 16.65
C MET A 263 25.78 0.45 17.08
N PRO A 264 26.02 -0.29 18.18
CA PRO A 264 27.38 -0.60 18.63
C PRO A 264 28.08 -1.56 17.68
N HIS A 265 29.42 -1.43 17.59
CA HIS A 265 30.28 -2.29 16.78
C HIS A 265 30.07 -3.78 17.09
N GLY A 266 29.70 -4.57 16.09
CA GLY A 266 29.58 -6.03 16.17
C GLY A 266 28.20 -6.62 15.84
N ALA A 267 27.19 -5.82 15.52
CA ALA A 267 25.88 -6.34 15.14
C ALA A 267 25.94 -7.07 13.78
N GLN A 268 25.88 -8.40 13.79
CA GLN A 268 25.62 -9.20 12.58
C GLN A 268 24.20 -8.92 12.09
N ALA A 269 24.05 -8.72 10.78
CA ALA A 269 22.74 -8.72 10.12
C ALA A 269 21.98 -9.99 10.54
N PRO A 270 20.66 -9.93 10.78
CA PRO A 270 19.92 -11.12 11.17
C PRO A 270 19.93 -12.12 10.01
N ASN A 271 20.84 -13.10 10.08
CA ASN A 271 20.91 -14.26 9.18
C ASN A 271 19.53 -14.94 9.05
N ALA A 272 18.66 -14.82 10.06
CA ALA A 272 17.29 -15.32 10.05
C ALA A 272 16.40 -14.72 8.95
N PHE A 273 16.62 -13.48 8.53
CA PHE A 273 15.82 -12.88 7.46
C PHE A 273 16.15 -13.55 6.12
N CYS A 274 17.41 -13.61 5.70
CA CYS A 274 17.79 -14.28 4.45
C CYS A 274 17.56 -15.81 4.47
N VAL A 275 17.73 -16.47 5.62
CA VAL A 275 17.52 -17.93 5.73
C VAL A 275 16.03 -18.29 5.66
N SER A 276 15.12 -17.46 6.17
CA SER A 276 13.67 -17.68 5.99
C SER A 276 13.17 -17.24 4.60
N PHE A 277 13.78 -16.21 4.01
CA PHE A 277 13.44 -15.68 2.67
C PHE A 277 13.80 -16.64 1.53
N LEU A 278 14.78 -17.52 1.72
CA LEU A 278 15.24 -18.51 0.74
C LEU A 278 14.72 -19.93 1.00
N ARG A 279 13.92 -20.14 2.06
CA ARG A 279 13.37 -21.46 2.46
C ARG A 279 11.86 -21.61 2.22
N LYS A 280 11.17 -20.57 1.74
CA LYS A 280 9.78 -20.72 1.31
C LYS A 280 9.74 -21.31 -0.10
N GLU A 281 9.72 -22.64 -0.13
CA GLU A 281 9.07 -23.42 -1.18
C GLU A 281 7.57 -23.11 -1.23
#